data_AF-Q6LRG1-F1
#
_entry.id   AF-Q6LRG1-F1
#
_cell.length_a   1.000
_cell.length_b   1.000
_cell.length_c   1.000
_cell.angle_alpha   90.00
_cell.angle_beta   90.00
_cell.angle_gamma   90.00
#
_symmetry.space_group_name_H-M   'P 1'
#
loop_
_entity.id
_entity.type
_entity.pdbx_description
1 polymer ?
#
loop_
_entity_poly.entity_id
_entity_poly.type
_entity_poly.pdbx_seq_one_letter_code
_entity_poly.pdbx_strand_id
1 'polypeptide(L)'
;MSLTLIPFGLETSTNNLVDVAEVENGKKCGCICPSCSTPLIAKQGNEKAWHFSHSSKGVKDKTKDECAYNFYLSLRLMARQVISGNLTIALPEYKKTLAKKTSSGKYAEVPYLITPPSEITLLDVKVESIFHGHHVDIVGNISGYDFCIYFTHPDRTVPYELEWIRDSKSGIIEIKLDALHKVFLDNRKKDGLEPFKNLFLEFLRTDLKSKRWISHPRFQRAKESAEKQLNAMALRMVFEHKKSESKTEEKKIPSAKKELPHHRCAKCSTAWSVKQGYICPKCFTVCRTSH
;
A
#
# COMPACT_ATOMS: atom_id res chain seq x y z
N MET A 1 15.48 -14.10 -15.40
CA MET A 1 14.94 -15.49 -15.56
C MET A 1 13.87 -15.42 -16.63
N SER A 2 13.89 -16.29 -17.64
CA SER A 2 12.94 -16.17 -18.76
C SER A 2 11.54 -16.60 -18.31
N LEU A 3 10.57 -15.68 -18.38
CA LEU A 3 9.14 -15.87 -18.07
C LEU A 3 8.39 -16.65 -19.19
N THR A 4 9.13 -17.45 -19.95
CA THR A 4 8.68 -18.09 -21.20
C THR A 4 8.02 -19.45 -20.98
N LEU A 5 7.92 -19.89 -19.72
CA LEU A 5 7.28 -21.16 -19.38
C LEU A 5 5.77 -20.97 -19.44
N ILE A 6 5.11 -21.74 -20.31
CA ILE A 6 3.65 -21.73 -20.46
C ILE A 6 3.09 -22.77 -19.47
N PRO A 7 2.35 -22.36 -18.43
CA PRO A 7 1.84 -23.30 -17.43
C PRO A 7 0.56 -24.03 -17.88
N PHE A 8 -0.20 -23.46 -18.82
CA PHE A 8 -1.48 -24.00 -19.30
C PHE A 8 -1.56 -24.07 -20.82
N GLY A 9 -2.10 -25.18 -21.32
CA GLY A 9 -2.51 -25.36 -22.71
C GLY A 9 -4.02 -25.49 -22.82
N LEU A 10 -4.59 -25.12 -23.97
CA LEU A 10 -5.99 -25.37 -24.28
C LEU A 10 -6.11 -26.77 -24.91
N GLU A 11 -6.76 -27.69 -24.23
CA GLU A 11 -7.03 -29.04 -24.73
C GLU A 11 -8.07 -28.98 -25.85
N THR A 12 -7.74 -29.52 -27.02
CA THR A 12 -8.59 -29.38 -28.22
C THR A 12 -9.87 -30.21 -28.18
N SER A 13 -9.89 -31.31 -27.43
CA SER A 13 -11.06 -32.20 -27.29
C SER A 13 -12.15 -31.63 -26.39
N THR A 14 -11.76 -30.99 -25.29
CA THR A 14 -12.68 -30.46 -24.28
C THR A 14 -12.84 -28.95 -24.33
N ASN A 15 -11.95 -28.26 -25.05
CA ASN A 15 -11.84 -26.81 -25.08
C ASN A 15 -11.57 -26.19 -23.69
N ASN A 16 -10.93 -26.95 -22.80
CA ASN A 16 -10.53 -26.50 -21.46
C ASN A 16 -9.04 -26.21 -21.38
N LEU A 17 -8.68 -25.15 -20.67
CA LEU A 17 -7.33 -24.92 -20.16
C LEU A 17 -6.98 -26.01 -19.15
N VAL A 18 -5.92 -26.73 -19.44
CA VAL A 18 -5.41 -27.82 -18.62
C VAL A 18 -3.97 -27.54 -18.20
N ASP A 19 -3.64 -27.96 -16.99
CA ASP A 19 -2.29 -27.94 -16.45
C ASP A 19 -1.42 -28.96 -17.18
N VAL A 20 -0.12 -28.67 -17.32
CA VAL A 20 0.84 -29.64 -17.87
C VAL A 20 0.85 -30.96 -17.10
N ALA A 21 0.49 -31.00 -15.82
CA ALA A 21 0.37 -32.22 -15.03
C ALA A 21 -0.91 -33.04 -15.33
N GLU A 22 -1.91 -32.45 -15.97
CA GLU A 22 -3.20 -33.09 -16.27
C GLU A 22 -3.21 -33.81 -17.64
N VAL A 23 -2.11 -33.73 -18.39
CA VAL A 23 -2.03 -34.23 -19.78
C VAL A 23 -0.90 -35.24 -19.97
N GLU A 24 -0.93 -35.97 -21.08
CA GLU A 24 0.18 -36.84 -21.45
C GLU A 24 1.43 -36.05 -21.85
N ASN A 25 2.62 -36.58 -21.52
CA ASN A 25 3.89 -35.96 -21.89
C ASN A 25 4.06 -35.86 -23.42
N GLY A 26 4.74 -34.80 -23.86
CA GLY A 26 5.07 -34.58 -25.27
C GLY A 26 3.90 -34.08 -26.11
N LYS A 27 3.87 -34.49 -27.38
CA LYS A 27 2.87 -34.06 -28.37
C LYS A 27 1.50 -34.72 -28.18
N LYS A 28 1.44 -35.78 -27.38
CA LYS A 28 0.19 -36.50 -27.11
C LYS A 28 -0.75 -35.72 -26.20
N CYS A 29 -0.27 -34.64 -25.56
CA CYS A 29 -1.11 -33.75 -24.76
C CYS A 29 -2.32 -33.17 -25.51
N GLY A 30 -2.32 -33.14 -26.85
CA GLY A 30 -3.46 -32.65 -27.62
C GLY A 30 -3.79 -31.16 -27.41
N CYS A 31 -2.84 -30.40 -26.85
CA CYS A 31 -3.04 -29.01 -26.45
C CYS A 31 -2.55 -28.02 -27.51
N ILE A 32 -3.21 -26.86 -27.57
CA ILE A 32 -2.78 -25.69 -28.34
C ILE A 32 -2.56 -24.49 -27.41
N CYS A 33 -1.74 -23.52 -27.85
CA CYS A 33 -1.62 -22.25 -27.15
C CYS A 33 -2.93 -21.46 -27.31
N PRO A 34 -3.60 -21.01 -26.23
CA PRO A 34 -4.85 -20.25 -26.36
C PRO A 34 -4.65 -18.85 -26.96
N SER A 35 -3.42 -18.34 -27.08
CA SER A 35 -3.15 -17.03 -27.68
C SER A 35 -2.83 -17.08 -29.17
N CYS A 36 -2.04 -18.05 -29.63
CA CYS A 36 -1.61 -18.15 -31.03
C CYS A 36 -2.08 -19.43 -31.72
N SER A 37 -2.88 -20.25 -31.03
CA SER A 37 -3.43 -21.53 -31.50
C SER A 37 -2.41 -22.56 -31.95
N THR A 38 -1.12 -22.34 -31.68
CA THR A 38 -0.06 -23.24 -32.13
C THR A 38 -0.01 -24.47 -31.23
N PRO A 39 0.15 -25.69 -31.80
CA PRO A 39 0.27 -26.91 -31.03
C PRO A 39 1.38 -26.83 -29.98
N LEU A 40 1.06 -27.28 -28.77
CA LEU A 40 1.97 -27.34 -27.65
C LEU A 40 2.60 -28.74 -27.51
N ILE A 41 3.72 -28.78 -26.83
CA ILE A 41 4.41 -29.98 -26.38
C ILE A 41 4.50 -29.86 -24.86
N ALA A 42 3.84 -30.79 -24.15
CA ALA A 42 4.02 -30.93 -22.71
C ALA A 42 5.45 -31.40 -22.44
N LYS A 43 6.15 -30.73 -21.54
CA LYS A 43 7.49 -31.10 -21.09
C LYS A 43 7.42 -31.45 -19.62
N GLN A 44 7.24 -32.73 -19.35
CA GLN A 44 7.29 -33.33 -18.02
C GLN A 44 8.62 -34.08 -17.87
N GLY A 45 9.28 -33.92 -16.73
CA GLY A 45 10.55 -34.59 -16.42
C GLY A 45 11.16 -34.12 -15.10
N ASN A 46 12.31 -34.70 -14.74
CA ASN A 46 12.89 -34.53 -13.40
C ASN A 46 13.89 -33.36 -13.29
N GLU A 47 14.33 -32.79 -14.42
CA GLU A 47 15.40 -31.77 -14.44
C GLU A 47 14.89 -30.32 -14.48
N LYS A 48 13.73 -30.09 -15.10
CA LYS A 48 13.16 -28.75 -15.32
C LYS A 48 11.72 -28.72 -14.87
N ALA A 49 11.27 -27.56 -14.37
CA ALA A 49 9.87 -27.35 -14.02
C ALA A 49 8.98 -27.72 -15.21
N TRP A 50 7.92 -28.50 -14.95
CA TRP A 50 7.02 -28.93 -16.01
C TRP A 50 6.34 -27.73 -16.65
N HIS A 51 6.28 -27.70 -17.98
CA HIS A 51 5.71 -26.60 -18.74
C HIS A 51 5.29 -27.07 -20.13
N PHE A 52 4.47 -26.27 -20.79
CA PHE A 52 4.26 -26.38 -22.23
C PHE A 52 5.29 -25.57 -23.00
N SER A 53 5.59 -26.02 -24.21
CA SER A 53 6.36 -25.26 -25.19
C SER A 53 5.74 -25.39 -26.57
N HIS A 54 5.84 -24.36 -27.40
CA HIS A 54 5.36 -24.42 -28.78
C HIS A 54 6.07 -25.53 -29.56
N SER A 55 5.32 -26.29 -30.35
CA SER A 55 5.84 -27.25 -31.30
C SER A 55 6.54 -26.49 -32.44
N SER A 56 7.84 -26.72 -32.59
CA SER A 56 8.70 -26.01 -33.55
C SER A 56 8.57 -26.50 -35.01
N LYS A 57 7.66 -27.43 -35.32
CA LYS A 57 7.44 -27.91 -36.70
C LYS A 57 6.45 -26.99 -37.42
N GLY A 58 6.95 -26.19 -38.37
CA GLY A 58 6.16 -25.54 -39.42
C GLY A 58 5.76 -24.07 -39.21
N VAL A 59 5.97 -23.50 -38.03
CA VAL A 59 5.51 -22.11 -37.71
C VAL A 59 6.62 -21.28 -37.05
N LYS A 60 7.89 -21.61 -37.30
CA LYS A 60 9.04 -20.97 -36.64
C LYS A 60 9.10 -19.45 -36.88
N ASP A 61 8.59 -18.99 -38.02
CA ASP A 61 8.74 -17.59 -38.44
C ASP A 61 7.56 -16.68 -38.04
N LYS A 62 6.46 -17.23 -37.50
CA LYS A 62 5.35 -16.42 -36.95
C LYS A 62 5.20 -16.56 -35.44
N THR A 63 5.40 -17.75 -34.89
CA THR A 63 5.05 -18.01 -33.47
C THR A 63 6.09 -17.62 -32.45
N LYS A 64 7.36 -17.47 -32.85
CA LYS A 64 8.42 -17.03 -31.92
C LYS A 64 8.42 -15.52 -31.72
N ASP A 65 8.08 -14.76 -32.75
CA ASP A 65 8.13 -13.29 -32.73
C ASP A 65 6.74 -12.65 -32.44
N GLU A 66 5.63 -13.35 -32.67
CA GLU A 66 4.26 -12.80 -32.47
C GLU A 66 3.51 -13.37 -31.25
N CYS A 67 3.94 -14.50 -30.66
CA CYS A 67 3.23 -15.07 -29.52
C CYS A 67 3.70 -14.46 -28.19
N ALA A 68 3.05 -13.37 -27.79
CA ALA A 68 3.23 -12.73 -26.48
C ALA A 68 2.63 -13.54 -25.31
N TYR A 69 2.24 -14.80 -25.53
CA TYR A 69 1.67 -15.66 -24.49
C TYR A 69 2.72 -15.98 -23.44
N ASN A 70 2.70 -15.18 -22.38
CA ASN A 70 3.56 -15.30 -21.23
C ASN A 70 2.79 -15.85 -20.03
N PHE A 71 3.54 -16.16 -18.97
CA PHE A 71 2.99 -16.69 -17.73
C PHE A 71 1.77 -15.90 -17.21
N TYR A 72 1.83 -14.56 -17.16
CA TYR A 72 0.75 -13.75 -16.60
C TYR A 72 -0.51 -13.72 -17.47
N LEU A 73 -0.37 -13.69 -18.80
CA LEU A 73 -1.51 -13.81 -19.69
C LEU A 73 -2.21 -15.15 -19.47
N SER A 74 -1.45 -16.24 -19.33
CA SER A 74 -2.02 -17.56 -19.06
C SER A 74 -2.78 -17.64 -17.73
N LEU A 75 -2.33 -16.93 -16.69
CA LEU A 75 -3.05 -16.83 -15.41
C LEU A 75 -4.40 -16.14 -15.56
N ARG A 76 -4.42 -15.03 -16.30
CA ARG A 76 -5.66 -14.30 -16.56
C ARG A 76 -6.64 -15.15 -17.36
N LEU A 77 -6.17 -15.89 -18.38
CA LEU A 77 -7.05 -16.81 -19.11
C LEU A 77 -7.56 -17.95 -18.22
N MET A 78 -6.70 -18.50 -17.36
CA MET A 78 -7.07 -19.53 -16.38
C MET A 78 -8.16 -19.04 -15.43
N ALA A 79 -8.04 -17.80 -14.94
CA ALA A 79 -9.06 -17.18 -14.09
C ALA A 79 -10.45 -17.23 -14.73
N ARG A 80 -10.55 -17.07 -16.05
CA ARG A 80 -11.83 -17.11 -16.78
C ARG A 80 -12.52 -18.46 -16.71
N GLN A 81 -11.74 -19.53 -16.68
CA GLN A 81 -12.27 -20.88 -16.66
C GLN A 81 -12.60 -21.35 -15.24
N VAL A 82 -11.71 -21.04 -14.28
CA VAL A 82 -11.82 -21.60 -12.93
C VAL A 82 -12.71 -20.78 -12.01
N ILE A 83 -12.87 -19.49 -12.29
CA ILE A 83 -13.74 -18.61 -11.49
C ILE A 83 -15.11 -18.59 -12.14
N SER A 84 -16.05 -19.30 -11.52
CA SER A 84 -17.46 -19.31 -11.92
C SER A 84 -18.35 -19.27 -10.69
N GLY A 85 -19.51 -18.61 -10.81
CA GLY A 85 -20.47 -18.48 -9.72
C GLY A 85 -20.01 -17.53 -8.62
N ASN A 86 -19.52 -18.08 -7.51
CA ASN A 86 -19.13 -17.31 -6.32
C ASN A 86 -17.62 -17.43 -6.07
N LEU A 87 -17.02 -16.35 -5.56
CA LEU A 87 -15.59 -16.32 -5.25
C LEU A 87 -15.36 -15.81 -3.82
N THR A 88 -14.80 -16.66 -2.96
CA THR A 88 -14.44 -16.29 -1.59
C THR A 88 -12.98 -15.85 -1.52
N ILE A 89 -12.74 -14.64 -1.00
CA ILE A 89 -11.39 -14.08 -0.83
C ILE A 89 -11.22 -13.36 0.50
N ALA A 90 -10.02 -13.45 1.07
CA ALA A 90 -9.57 -12.60 2.16
C ALA A 90 -9.06 -11.26 1.60
N LEU A 91 -9.44 -10.18 2.27
CA LEU A 91 -9.09 -8.80 1.93
C LEU A 91 -8.28 -8.15 3.07
N PRO A 92 -7.28 -7.33 2.72
CA PRO A 92 -6.43 -6.69 3.71
C PRO A 92 -7.13 -5.56 4.44
N GLU A 93 -6.57 -5.15 5.58
CA GLU A 93 -6.89 -3.88 6.22
C GLU A 93 -6.74 -2.72 5.23
N TYR A 94 -7.66 -1.76 5.27
CA TYR A 94 -7.46 -0.47 4.61
C TYR A 94 -7.41 0.66 5.63
N LYS A 95 -6.24 1.26 5.80
CA LYS A 95 -6.03 2.45 6.65
C LYS A 95 -5.25 3.53 5.90
N LYS A 96 -5.44 4.77 6.33
CA LYS A 96 -4.72 5.95 5.82
C LYS A 96 -4.40 6.87 6.99
N THR A 97 -3.54 7.85 6.74
CA THR A 97 -3.20 8.90 7.70
C THR A 97 -3.45 10.25 7.07
N LEU A 98 -4.12 11.16 7.78
CA LEU A 98 -4.15 12.57 7.43
C LEU A 98 -3.14 13.32 8.28
N ALA A 99 -2.46 14.28 7.67
CA ALA A 99 -1.52 15.16 8.34
C ALA A 99 -1.87 16.63 8.06
N LYS A 100 -1.72 17.50 9.07
CA LYS A 100 -1.90 18.94 8.93
C LYS A 100 -0.82 19.68 9.69
N LYS A 101 -0.12 20.59 9.00
CA LYS A 101 0.84 21.50 9.65
C LYS A 101 0.07 22.53 10.47
N THR A 102 0.47 22.69 11.72
CA THR A 102 -0.08 23.68 12.65
C THR A 102 0.69 25.00 12.55
N SER A 103 0.11 26.08 13.08
CA SER A 103 0.77 27.40 13.11
C SER A 103 2.06 27.44 13.94
N SER A 104 2.26 26.46 14.83
CA SER A 104 3.50 26.28 15.60
C SER A 104 4.59 25.51 14.84
N GLY A 105 4.35 25.15 13.57
CA GLY A 105 5.28 24.37 12.77
C GLY A 105 5.25 22.86 12.99
N LYS A 106 4.53 22.36 14.02
CA LYS A 106 4.32 20.92 14.28
C LYS A 106 3.27 20.32 13.36
N TYR A 107 3.33 19.01 13.10
CA TYR A 107 2.30 18.28 12.38
C TYR A 107 1.34 17.59 13.35
N ALA A 108 0.04 17.77 13.12
CA ALA A 108 -1.00 16.90 13.66
C ALA A 108 -1.19 15.75 12.68
N GLU A 109 -1.21 14.51 13.17
CA GLU A 109 -1.43 13.31 12.36
C GLU A 109 -2.56 12.47 12.95
N VAL A 110 -3.51 12.06 12.11
CA VAL A 110 -4.63 11.22 12.50
C VAL A 110 -4.69 10.01 11.56
N PRO A 111 -4.29 8.82 12.04
CA PRO A 111 -4.58 7.59 11.33
C PRO A 111 -6.08 7.28 11.40
N TYR A 112 -6.64 6.73 10.33
CA TYR A 112 -8.03 6.32 10.29
C TYR A 112 -8.21 5.02 9.51
N LEU A 113 -9.09 4.17 10.03
CA LEU A 113 -9.45 2.88 9.46
C LEU A 113 -10.64 3.05 8.51
N ILE A 114 -10.49 2.59 7.27
CA ILE A 114 -11.57 2.53 6.27
C ILE A 114 -12.30 1.18 6.39
N THR A 115 -11.56 0.09 6.50
CA THR A 115 -12.09 -1.24 6.80
C THR A 115 -11.04 -2.11 7.49
N PRO A 116 -11.40 -2.94 8.48
CA PRO A 116 -10.51 -4.00 8.98
C PRO A 116 -10.29 -5.08 7.91
N PRO A 117 -9.32 -5.99 8.11
CA PRO A 117 -9.24 -7.23 7.33
C PRO A 117 -10.57 -8.00 7.39
N SER A 118 -10.93 -8.66 6.30
CA SER A 118 -12.18 -9.42 6.21
C SER A 118 -12.11 -10.53 5.18
N GLU A 119 -12.84 -11.62 5.38
CA GLU A 119 -13.17 -12.56 4.31
C GLU A 119 -14.54 -12.18 3.72
N ILE A 120 -14.64 -12.22 2.39
CA ILE A 120 -15.86 -11.91 1.65
C ILE A 120 -16.16 -13.02 0.65
N THR A 121 -17.42 -13.12 0.24
CA THR A 121 -17.83 -13.92 -0.92
C THR A 121 -18.43 -12.98 -1.95
N LEU A 122 -17.80 -12.90 -3.12
CA LEU A 122 -18.37 -12.24 -4.29
C LEU A 122 -19.43 -13.15 -4.89
N LEU A 123 -20.60 -12.57 -5.15
CA LEU A 123 -21.71 -13.20 -5.85
C LEU A 123 -21.75 -12.73 -7.31
N ASP A 124 -22.48 -13.46 -8.15
CA ASP A 124 -22.71 -13.12 -9.57
C ASP A 124 -21.42 -12.77 -10.33
N VAL A 125 -20.38 -13.57 -10.12
CA VAL A 125 -19.04 -13.28 -10.62
C VAL A 125 -19.00 -13.36 -12.15
N LYS A 126 -18.51 -12.28 -12.77
CA LYS A 126 -18.27 -12.13 -14.20
C LYS A 126 -16.78 -11.87 -14.44
N VAL A 127 -16.17 -12.72 -15.26
CA VAL A 127 -14.77 -12.61 -15.68
C VAL A 127 -14.67 -11.79 -16.98
N GLU A 128 -13.54 -11.09 -17.18
CA GLU A 128 -13.29 -10.21 -18.34
C GLU A 128 -14.45 -9.24 -18.62
N SER A 129 -14.96 -8.61 -17.57
CA SER A 129 -16.10 -7.71 -17.65
C SER A 129 -15.67 -6.25 -17.87
N ILE A 130 -16.67 -5.40 -18.06
CA ILE A 130 -16.52 -3.94 -18.05
C ILE A 130 -16.97 -3.42 -16.68
N PHE A 131 -16.18 -2.55 -16.09
CA PHE A 131 -16.45 -1.87 -14.83
C PHE A 131 -16.15 -0.38 -15.00
N HIS A 132 -17.16 0.48 -14.77
CA HIS A 132 -17.11 1.92 -15.05
C HIS A 132 -16.55 2.27 -16.44
N GLY A 133 -16.87 1.47 -17.46
CA GLY A 133 -16.42 1.68 -18.84
C GLY A 133 -15.02 1.13 -19.16
N HIS A 134 -14.34 0.48 -18.20
CA HIS A 134 -13.01 -0.08 -18.38
C HIS A 134 -13.01 -1.61 -18.31
N HIS A 135 -12.18 -2.26 -19.13
CA HIS A 135 -11.99 -3.71 -19.06
C HIS A 135 -11.24 -4.10 -17.79
N VAL A 136 -11.84 -5.01 -17.02
CA VAL A 136 -11.30 -5.52 -15.76
C VAL A 136 -11.35 -7.04 -15.73
N ASP A 137 -10.63 -7.66 -14.79
CA ASP A 137 -10.50 -9.12 -14.77
C ASP A 137 -11.71 -9.79 -14.15
N ILE A 138 -12.26 -9.25 -13.06
CA ILE A 138 -13.42 -9.83 -12.38
C ILE A 138 -14.32 -8.72 -11.84
N VAL A 139 -15.62 -8.86 -12.03
CA VAL A 139 -16.68 -8.06 -11.37
C VAL A 139 -17.63 -9.00 -10.66
N GLY A 140 -18.06 -8.66 -9.45
CA GLY A 140 -19.11 -9.36 -8.73
C GLY A 140 -19.83 -8.42 -7.78
N ASN A 141 -20.69 -8.98 -6.94
CA ASN A 141 -21.45 -8.23 -5.94
C ASN A 141 -21.13 -8.68 -4.51
N ILE A 142 -21.11 -7.74 -3.58
CA ILE A 142 -21.02 -8.01 -2.14
C ILE A 142 -22.10 -7.20 -1.44
N SER A 143 -23.16 -7.85 -0.95
CA SER A 143 -24.22 -7.19 -0.17
C SER A 143 -24.79 -5.92 -0.84
N GLY A 144 -24.98 -5.95 -2.17
CA GLY A 144 -25.49 -4.82 -2.95
C GLY A 144 -24.44 -3.81 -3.43
N TYR A 145 -23.16 -4.02 -3.13
CA TYR A 145 -22.05 -3.21 -3.65
C TYR A 145 -21.36 -3.91 -4.81
N ASP A 146 -21.08 -3.17 -5.89
CA ASP A 146 -20.28 -3.70 -6.98
C ASP A 146 -18.83 -3.85 -6.54
N PHE A 147 -18.20 -4.95 -6.92
CA PHE A 147 -16.84 -5.24 -6.50
C PHE A 147 -15.99 -5.67 -7.69
N CYS A 148 -14.88 -4.96 -7.89
CA CYS A 148 -13.96 -5.19 -8.98
C CYS A 148 -12.64 -5.76 -8.44
N ILE A 149 -12.16 -6.82 -9.08
CA ILE A 149 -10.80 -7.33 -8.92
C ILE A 149 -10.03 -7.04 -10.20
N TYR A 150 -8.87 -6.40 -10.05
CA TYR A 150 -7.97 -6.11 -11.16
C TYR A 150 -6.62 -6.78 -10.95
N PHE A 151 -6.19 -7.59 -11.92
CA PHE A 151 -4.91 -8.30 -11.90
C PHE A 151 -3.80 -7.46 -12.50
N THR A 152 -2.75 -7.25 -11.70
CA THR A 152 -1.51 -6.58 -12.14
C THR A 152 -0.34 -7.55 -12.20
N HIS A 153 0.64 -7.21 -13.03
CA HIS A 153 1.93 -7.88 -13.15
C HIS A 153 2.98 -6.87 -13.65
N PRO A 154 4.28 -7.19 -13.77
CA PRO A 154 5.30 -6.20 -14.12
C PRO A 154 5.02 -5.40 -15.40
N ASP A 155 4.34 -6.03 -16.38
CA ASP A 155 3.98 -5.40 -17.66
C ASP A 155 2.53 -4.85 -17.70
N ARG A 156 1.79 -4.89 -16.58
CA ARG A 156 0.41 -4.39 -16.49
C ARG A 156 0.14 -3.78 -15.11
N THR A 157 0.02 -2.46 -15.08
CA THR A 157 -0.33 -1.70 -13.88
C THR A 157 -1.82 -1.41 -13.79
N VAL A 158 -2.27 -0.90 -12.65
CA VAL A 158 -3.62 -0.38 -12.48
C VAL A 158 -3.83 0.82 -13.42
N PRO A 159 -4.90 0.85 -14.24
CA PRO A 159 -5.26 2.01 -15.05
C PRO A 159 -5.54 3.22 -14.18
N TYR A 160 -5.11 4.40 -14.64
CA TYR A 160 -5.32 5.66 -13.91
C TYR A 160 -6.79 5.84 -13.56
N GLU A 161 -7.70 5.57 -14.50
CA GLU A 161 -9.13 5.75 -14.34
C GLU A 161 -9.70 4.97 -13.15
N LEU A 162 -9.26 3.73 -12.93
CA LEU A 162 -9.66 2.94 -11.76
C LEU A 162 -9.13 3.54 -10.45
N GLU A 163 -7.96 4.18 -10.48
CA GLU A 163 -7.39 4.84 -9.29
C GLU A 163 -8.19 6.07 -8.84
N TRP A 164 -9.04 6.66 -9.68
CA TRP A 164 -9.84 7.86 -9.35
C TRP A 164 -11.30 7.56 -9.03
N ILE A 165 -11.78 6.33 -9.24
CA ILE A 165 -13.15 5.96 -8.87
C ILE A 165 -13.30 6.04 -7.34
N ARG A 166 -14.15 6.95 -6.88
CA ARG A 166 -14.42 7.21 -5.46
C ARG A 166 -15.93 7.35 -5.21
N ASP A 167 -16.69 6.39 -5.70
CA ASP A 167 -18.11 6.30 -5.36
C ASP A 167 -18.34 5.57 -4.03
N SER A 168 -19.57 5.64 -3.52
CA SER A 168 -20.01 5.02 -2.28
C SER A 168 -20.67 3.65 -2.49
N LYS A 169 -20.62 3.11 -3.73
CA LYS A 169 -21.36 1.90 -4.12
C LYS A 169 -20.44 0.78 -4.60
N SER A 170 -19.15 1.04 -4.74
CA SER A 170 -18.22 0.05 -5.27
C SER A 170 -16.89 -0.05 -4.55
N GLY A 171 -16.34 -1.26 -4.55
CA GLY A 171 -15.01 -1.59 -4.05
C GLY A 171 -14.10 -2.06 -5.18
N ILE A 172 -12.84 -1.65 -5.16
CA ILE A 172 -11.85 -2.06 -6.16
C ILE A 172 -10.60 -2.56 -5.43
N ILE A 173 -10.23 -3.82 -5.69
CA ILE A 173 -9.01 -4.44 -5.17
C ILE A 173 -8.06 -4.77 -6.33
N GLU A 174 -6.80 -4.38 -6.17
CA GLU A 174 -5.70 -4.89 -6.98
C GLU A 174 -5.24 -6.23 -6.41
N ILE A 175 -4.97 -7.21 -7.28
CA ILE A 175 -4.23 -8.43 -6.91
C ILE A 175 -3.00 -8.56 -7.83
N LYS A 176 -1.81 -8.46 -7.24
CA LYS A 176 -0.53 -8.58 -7.92
C LYS A 176 -0.19 -10.04 -8.17
N LEU A 177 0.01 -10.43 -9.42
CA LEU A 177 0.31 -11.82 -9.78
C LEU A 177 1.80 -12.17 -9.69
N ASP A 178 2.68 -11.20 -9.41
CA ASP A 178 4.14 -11.34 -9.42
C ASP A 178 4.65 -12.51 -8.57
N ALA A 179 4.03 -12.71 -7.40
CA ALA A 179 4.41 -13.73 -6.45
C ALA A 179 4.07 -15.17 -6.94
N LEU A 180 3.06 -15.31 -7.80
CA LEU A 180 2.61 -16.62 -8.29
C LEU A 180 3.65 -17.33 -9.14
N HIS A 181 4.53 -16.60 -9.84
CA HIS A 181 5.57 -17.23 -10.64
C HIS A 181 6.53 -18.04 -9.77
N LYS A 182 6.89 -17.53 -8.58
CA LYS A 182 7.71 -18.28 -7.63
C LYS A 182 6.97 -19.48 -7.05
N VAL A 183 5.70 -19.29 -6.66
CA VAL A 183 4.84 -20.38 -6.18
C VAL A 183 4.74 -21.50 -7.21
N PHE A 184 4.55 -21.16 -8.48
CA PHE A 184 4.54 -22.11 -9.60
C PHE A 184 5.84 -22.91 -9.65
N LEU A 185 6.99 -22.22 -9.70
CA LEU A 185 8.29 -22.88 -9.81
C LEU A 185 8.60 -23.78 -8.62
N ASP A 186 8.24 -23.36 -7.41
CA ASP A 186 8.50 -24.12 -6.19
C ASP A 186 7.58 -25.34 -6.08
N ASN A 187 6.32 -25.24 -6.52
CA ASN A 187 5.41 -26.40 -6.61
C ASN A 187 5.97 -27.49 -7.53
N ARG A 188 6.52 -27.10 -8.68
CA ARG A 188 7.07 -28.03 -9.68
C ARG A 188 8.36 -28.73 -9.25
N LYS A 189 9.00 -28.32 -8.15
CA LYS A 189 10.22 -28.95 -7.63
C LYS A 189 9.95 -30.04 -6.59
N LYS A 190 8.74 -30.10 -6.02
CA LYS A 190 8.47 -30.84 -4.77
C LYS A 190 7.75 -32.19 -4.95
N ASP A 191 7.85 -32.85 -6.10
CA ASP A 191 7.02 -34.03 -6.44
C ASP A 191 5.49 -33.77 -6.32
N GLY A 192 5.11 -32.49 -6.19
CA GLY A 192 3.75 -32.04 -5.92
C GLY A 192 2.92 -31.99 -7.19
N LEU A 193 1.99 -32.95 -7.29
CA LEU A 193 1.00 -33.07 -8.36
C LEU A 193 -0.17 -32.07 -8.22
N GLU A 194 -0.13 -31.13 -7.27
CA GLU A 194 -1.23 -30.19 -7.06
C GLU A 194 -1.46 -29.39 -8.35
N PRO A 195 -2.64 -29.51 -8.98
CA PRO A 195 -2.95 -28.77 -10.19
C PRO A 195 -2.83 -27.27 -9.92
N PHE A 196 -2.15 -26.53 -10.78
CA PHE A 196 -1.89 -25.13 -10.48
C PHE A 196 -3.16 -24.28 -10.40
N LYS A 197 -4.26 -24.71 -11.03
CA LYS A 197 -5.59 -24.10 -10.85
C LYS A 197 -5.98 -24.00 -9.37
N ASN A 198 -5.68 -25.01 -8.56
CA ASN A 198 -5.99 -25.03 -7.14
C ASN A 198 -5.08 -24.08 -6.36
N LEU A 199 -3.79 -24.05 -6.70
CA LEU A 199 -2.84 -23.09 -6.14
C LEU A 199 -3.20 -21.64 -6.47
N PHE A 200 -3.72 -21.41 -7.68
CA PHE A 200 -4.18 -20.10 -8.11
C PHE A 200 -5.43 -19.66 -7.33
N LEU A 201 -6.44 -20.52 -7.20
CA LEU A 201 -7.63 -20.24 -6.40
C LEU A 201 -7.28 -20.00 -4.92
N GLU A 202 -6.40 -20.82 -4.36
CA GLU A 202 -5.93 -20.65 -2.98
C GLU A 202 -5.15 -19.34 -2.81
N PHE A 203 -4.29 -18.98 -3.76
CA PHE A 203 -3.60 -17.69 -3.75
C PHE A 203 -4.59 -16.51 -3.77
N LEU A 204 -5.59 -16.54 -4.66
CA LEU A 204 -6.63 -15.52 -4.71
C LEU A 204 -7.37 -15.46 -3.37
N ARG A 205 -7.62 -16.60 -2.73
CA ARG A 205 -8.29 -16.67 -1.44
C ARG A 205 -7.45 -16.08 -0.33
N THR A 206 -6.22 -16.52 -0.13
CA THR A 206 -5.52 -16.33 1.15
C THR A 206 -4.32 -15.37 1.11
N ASP A 207 -3.71 -15.10 -0.05
CA ASP A 207 -2.51 -14.25 -0.09
C ASP A 207 -2.87 -12.76 0.07
N LEU A 208 -2.75 -12.23 1.29
CA LEU A 208 -3.05 -10.83 1.58
C LEU A 208 -1.95 -9.87 1.09
N LYS A 209 -0.71 -10.35 0.95
CA LYS A 209 0.45 -9.52 0.59
C LYS A 209 0.37 -9.00 -0.83
N SER A 210 -0.27 -9.77 -1.72
CA SER A 210 -0.48 -9.39 -3.11
C SER A 210 -1.71 -8.51 -3.32
N LYS A 211 -2.53 -8.28 -2.29
CA LYS A 211 -3.78 -7.53 -2.41
C LYS A 211 -3.61 -6.09 -1.93
N ARG A 212 -4.14 -5.13 -2.69
CA ARG A 212 -4.16 -3.70 -2.31
C ARG A 212 -5.48 -3.07 -2.66
N TRP A 213 -6.07 -2.34 -1.72
CA TRP A 213 -7.24 -1.51 -1.99
C TRP A 213 -6.90 -0.35 -2.92
N ILE A 214 -7.62 -0.25 -4.04
CA ILE A 214 -7.61 0.90 -4.93
C ILE A 214 -8.71 1.88 -4.48
N SER A 215 -9.91 1.36 -4.23
CA SER A 215 -11.06 2.13 -3.76
C SER A 215 -11.96 1.30 -2.84
N HIS A 216 -12.65 1.97 -1.92
CA HIS A 216 -13.54 1.33 -0.96
C HIS A 216 -14.76 2.22 -0.69
N PRO A 217 -16.00 1.70 -0.62
CA PRO A 217 -17.22 2.50 -0.46
C PRO A 217 -17.21 3.41 0.79
N ARG A 218 -16.57 2.94 1.86
CA ARG A 218 -16.44 3.67 3.14
C ARG A 218 -15.35 4.75 3.15
N PHE A 219 -14.53 4.87 2.09
CA PHE A 219 -13.37 5.75 2.08
C PHE A 219 -13.74 7.20 2.41
N GLN A 220 -14.72 7.76 1.70
CA GLN A 220 -15.09 9.17 1.85
C GLN A 220 -15.63 9.47 3.25
N ARG A 221 -16.54 8.64 3.77
CA ARG A 221 -17.08 8.78 5.13
C ARG A 221 -16.00 8.67 6.22
N ALA A 222 -15.07 7.73 6.07
CA ALA A 222 -13.97 7.55 7.00
C ALA A 222 -13.02 8.76 6.99
N LYS A 223 -12.72 9.29 5.79
CA LYS A 223 -11.89 10.49 5.60
C LYS A 223 -12.52 11.71 6.26
N GLU A 224 -13.81 11.99 6.02
CA GLU A 224 -14.51 13.13 6.62
C GLU A 224 -14.52 13.08 8.16
N SER A 225 -14.68 11.89 8.74
CA SER A 225 -14.57 11.68 10.19
C SER A 225 -13.16 12.01 10.69
N ALA A 226 -12.13 11.54 9.98
CA ALA A 226 -10.74 11.81 10.31
C ALA A 226 -10.37 13.30 10.18
N GLU A 227 -10.91 14.01 9.17
CA GLU A 227 -10.70 15.45 8.99
C GLU A 227 -11.26 16.26 10.16
N LYS A 228 -12.43 15.89 10.69
CA LYS A 228 -13.00 16.53 11.90
C LYS A 228 -12.09 16.32 13.11
N GLN A 229 -11.58 15.10 13.30
CA GLN A 229 -10.63 14.79 14.38
C GLN A 229 -9.31 15.55 14.23
N LEU A 230 -8.77 15.61 13.02
CA LEU A 230 -7.53 16.31 12.70
C LEU A 230 -7.64 17.82 12.99
N ASN A 231 -8.76 18.43 12.59
CA ASN A 231 -9.01 19.85 12.88
C ASN A 231 -9.11 20.11 14.39
N ALA A 232 -9.81 19.25 15.13
CA ALA A 232 -9.88 19.36 16.59
C ALA A 232 -8.51 19.19 17.25
N MET A 233 -7.69 18.24 16.78
CA MET A 233 -6.33 18.02 17.27
C MET A 233 -5.41 19.21 16.98
N ALA A 234 -5.42 19.72 15.74
CA ALA A 234 -4.63 20.87 15.35
C ALA A 234 -4.95 22.12 16.19
N LEU A 235 -6.24 22.36 16.47
CA LEU A 235 -6.65 23.45 17.36
C LEU A 235 -6.10 23.28 18.77
N ARG A 236 -6.24 22.09 19.37
CA ARG A 236 -5.70 21.79 20.71
C ARG A 236 -4.20 22.05 20.79
N MET A 237 -3.43 21.60 19.79
CA MET A 237 -1.98 21.82 19.73
C MET A 237 -1.60 23.30 19.67
N VAL A 238 -2.38 24.12 18.95
CA VAL A 238 -2.17 25.58 18.90
C VAL A 238 -2.48 26.24 20.25
N PHE A 239 -3.56 25.83 20.92
CA PHE A 239 -3.89 26.33 22.26
C PHE A 239 -2.82 25.97 23.29
N GLU A 240 -2.32 24.73 23.27
CA GLU A 240 -1.25 24.28 24.15
C GLU A 240 0.05 25.06 23.91
N HIS A 241 0.38 25.35 22.64
CA HIS A 241 1.53 26.17 22.30
C HIS A 241 1.42 27.58 22.87
N LYS A 242 0.29 28.27 22.63
CA LYS A 242 0.04 29.62 23.16
C LYS A 242 0.13 29.67 24.69
N LYS A 243 -0.41 28.65 25.37
CA LYS A 243 -0.35 28.51 26.84
C LYS A 243 1.08 28.26 27.34
N SER A 244 1.91 27.58 26.56
CA SER A 244 3.32 27.37 26.89
C SER A 244 4.13 28.66 26.72
N GLU A 245 3.87 29.45 25.67
CA GLU A 245 4.52 30.75 25.46
C GLU A 245 4.15 31.75 26.56
N SER A 246 2.87 31.88 26.90
CA SER A 246 2.41 32.81 27.95
C SER A 246 3.00 32.49 29.34
N LYS A 247 3.11 31.20 29.70
CA LYS A 247 3.79 30.76 30.93
C LYS A 247 5.29 31.03 30.94
N THR A 248 5.92 31.08 29.77
CA THR A 248 7.35 31.35 29.63
C THR A 248 7.63 32.85 29.75
N GLU A 249 6.68 33.70 29.32
CA GLU A 249 6.71 35.15 29.53
C GLU A 249 6.44 35.55 30.98
N GLU A 250 5.45 34.93 31.66
CA GLU A 250 5.18 35.20 33.09
C GLU A 250 6.35 34.80 34.01
N LYS A 251 7.13 33.77 33.65
CA LYS A 251 8.37 33.40 34.38
C LYS A 251 9.54 34.34 34.15
N LYS A 252 9.42 35.32 33.25
CA LYS A 252 10.41 36.38 33.00
C LYS A 252 10.08 37.70 33.71
N ILE A 253 9.26 37.68 34.77
CA ILE A 253 9.21 38.80 35.71
C ILE A 253 10.52 38.76 36.52
N PRO A 254 11.39 39.80 36.46
CA PRO A 254 12.62 39.79 37.24
C PRO A 254 12.27 39.83 38.73
N SER A 255 12.83 38.88 39.49
CA SER A 255 12.82 38.97 40.95
C SER A 255 13.47 40.28 41.37
N ALA A 256 12.81 41.02 42.27
CA ALA A 256 13.35 42.23 42.86
C ALA A 256 14.74 41.93 43.45
N LYS A 257 15.78 42.57 42.92
CA LYS A 257 17.14 42.49 43.45
C LYS A 257 17.11 43.05 44.87
N LYS A 258 17.50 42.24 45.87
CA LYS A 258 17.86 42.75 47.20
C LYS A 258 18.95 43.82 47.02
N GLU A 259 18.68 45.03 47.48
CA GLU A 259 19.63 46.14 47.42
C GLU A 259 20.91 45.79 48.21
N LEU A 260 22.07 46.01 47.57
CA LEU A 260 23.37 45.87 48.21
C LEU A 260 23.65 47.11 49.08
N PRO A 261 24.47 47.00 50.14
CA PRO A 261 24.81 48.15 51.00
C PRO A 261 25.53 49.24 50.21
N HIS A 262 25.24 50.51 50.55
CA HIS A 262 25.79 51.72 49.91
C HIS A 262 26.53 52.56 50.96
N HIS A 263 27.68 53.14 50.60
CA HIS A 263 28.26 54.24 51.37
C HIS A 263 27.46 55.51 51.15
N ARG A 264 27.44 56.42 52.13
CA ARG A 264 26.89 57.78 51.99
C ARG A 264 27.88 58.81 52.49
N CYS A 265 28.16 59.84 51.67
CA CYS A 265 29.12 60.88 52.03
C CYS A 265 28.54 61.80 53.10
N ALA A 266 29.24 61.99 54.22
CA ALA A 266 28.81 62.94 55.26
C ALA A 266 28.82 64.40 54.78
N LYS A 267 29.65 64.75 53.78
CA LYS A 267 29.82 66.13 53.31
C LYS A 267 28.82 66.54 52.22
N CYS A 268 28.53 65.66 51.26
CA CYS A 268 27.66 65.98 50.12
C CYS A 268 26.47 65.02 49.95
N SER A 269 26.28 64.12 50.91
CA SER A 269 25.17 63.14 51.00
C SER A 269 25.02 62.19 49.81
N THR A 270 25.97 62.19 48.87
CA THR A 270 25.99 61.28 47.72
C THR A 270 26.15 59.85 48.21
N ALA A 271 25.33 58.93 47.70
CA ALA A 271 25.41 57.51 48.01
C ALA A 271 26.03 56.74 46.84
N TRP A 272 26.87 55.75 47.14
CA TRP A 272 27.52 54.92 46.11
C TRP A 272 27.82 53.51 46.62
N SER A 273 28.11 52.59 45.70
CA SER A 273 28.34 51.18 46.03
C SER A 273 29.66 50.99 46.78
N VAL A 274 29.66 50.12 47.81
CA VAL A 274 30.87 49.76 48.59
C VAL A 274 32.01 49.24 47.71
N LYS A 275 31.71 48.65 46.54
CA LYS A 275 32.72 48.16 45.59
C LYS A 275 33.60 49.26 44.97
N GLN A 276 33.16 50.52 44.96
CA GLN A 276 33.91 51.63 44.37
C GLN A 276 34.90 52.27 45.37
N GLY A 277 35.09 51.67 46.54
CA GLY A 277 36.00 52.15 47.57
C GLY A 277 35.38 53.25 48.45
N TYR A 278 36.14 53.67 49.45
CA TYR A 278 35.68 54.56 50.53
C TYR A 278 35.90 56.05 50.23
N ILE A 279 36.17 56.44 48.98
CA ILE A 279 36.33 57.85 48.57
C ILE A 279 35.10 58.27 47.77
N CYS A 280 34.46 59.38 48.17
CA CYS A 280 33.26 59.85 47.49
C CYS A 280 33.56 60.25 46.04
N PRO A 281 32.84 59.72 45.03
CA PRO A 281 33.11 60.01 43.63
C PRO A 281 32.76 61.45 43.21
N LYS A 282 32.00 62.18 44.03
CA LYS A 282 31.55 63.55 43.71
C LYS A 282 32.45 64.63 44.30
N CYS A 283 32.88 64.46 45.55
CA CYS A 283 33.66 65.48 46.27
C CYS A 283 35.02 64.98 46.78
N PHE A 284 35.40 63.76 46.41
CA PHE A 284 36.70 63.13 46.70
C PHE A 284 37.09 63.07 48.18
N THR A 285 36.10 63.17 49.08
CA THR A 285 36.31 63.06 50.52
C THR A 285 36.34 61.59 50.95
N VAL A 286 37.25 61.24 51.86
CA VAL A 286 37.39 59.89 52.42
C VAL A 286 36.26 59.63 53.44
N CYS A 287 35.47 58.59 53.25
CA CYS A 287 34.32 58.21 54.08
C CYS A 287 34.53 56.79 54.63
N ARG A 288 35.00 56.67 55.88
CA ARG A 288 35.51 55.41 56.46
C ARG A 288 34.45 54.48 57.07
N THR A 289 33.17 54.84 57.06
CA THR A 289 32.09 54.01 57.61
C THR A 289 31.00 53.73 56.56
N SER A 290 30.69 52.45 56.38
CA SER A 290 29.45 51.98 55.74
C SER A 290 28.31 52.07 56.76
N HIS A 291 27.21 52.72 56.41
CA HIS A 291 25.96 52.65 57.16
C HIS A 291 25.02 51.69 56.46
#